data_AF-A0AAP1EYB4-F1
#
_entry.id   AF-A0AAP1EYB4-F1
#
_cell.length_a   1.000
_cell.length_b   1.000
_cell.length_c   1.000
_cell.angle_alpha   90.00
_cell.angle_beta   90.00
_cell.angle_gamma   90.00
#
_symmetry.space_group_name_H-M   'P 1'
#
loop_
_entity.id
_entity.type
_entity.pdbx_description
1 polymer ?
#
loop_
_entity_poly.entity_id
_entity_poly.type
_entity_poly.pdbx_seq_one_letter_code
_entity_poly.pdbx_strand_id
1 'polypeptide(L)'
;VISDYTADMELIAHGYAADERDATKKAFLAGLDLSMQSGFYAAHLPSLVESGEVPMATLDASVRHILQLKDAIGLFDNPYRSLDPAREADTTYLPAHDALSRDAARRSIVLLKNQGGVLPLKKSGQRIALIGPFVQDRDNIEG
;
A
#
# COMPACT_ATOMS: atom_id res chain seq x y z
N VAL A 1 8.78 10.52 -1.61
CA VAL A 1 7.50 10.17 -2.29
C VAL A 1 7.75 8.96 -3.18
N ILE A 2 6.87 7.96 -3.12
CA ILE A 2 6.95 6.74 -3.95
C ILE A 2 5.75 6.76 -4.89
N SER A 3 5.92 6.32 -6.14
CA SER A 3 4.83 6.24 -7.09
C SER A 3 3.82 5.16 -6.69
N ASP A 4 2.57 5.33 -7.11
CA ASP A 4 1.69 4.16 -7.21
C ASP A 4 2.21 3.22 -8.31
N TYR A 5 1.64 2.02 -8.39
CA TYR A 5 1.97 1.04 -9.42
C TYR A 5 1.81 1.69 -10.80
N THR A 6 2.92 1.80 -11.55
CA THR A 6 3.01 2.40 -12.90
C THR A 6 2.55 3.86 -13.08
N ALA A 7 2.32 4.62 -12.00
CA ALA A 7 1.77 5.98 -12.10
C ALA A 7 2.61 6.97 -12.95
N ASP A 8 3.93 6.82 -12.97
CA ASP A 8 4.82 7.63 -13.83
C ASP A 8 4.66 7.27 -15.32
N MET A 9 4.45 6.00 -15.64
CA MET A 9 4.14 5.54 -17.01
C MET A 9 2.77 6.05 -17.49
N GLU A 10 1.78 6.05 -16.61
CA GLU A 10 0.41 6.43 -16.93
C GLU A 10 0.25 7.91 -17.29
N LEU A 11 1.24 8.75 -16.98
CA LEU A 11 1.28 10.15 -17.45
C LEU A 11 1.14 10.26 -18.97
N ILE A 12 1.60 9.25 -19.73
CA ILE A 12 1.45 9.18 -21.18
C ILE A 12 -0.02 8.93 -21.55
N ALA A 13 -0.65 7.94 -20.93
CA ALA A 13 -2.06 7.61 -21.18
C ALA A 13 -3.01 8.76 -20.78
N HIS A 14 -2.64 9.52 -19.75
CA HIS A 14 -3.34 10.75 -19.36
C HIS A 14 -3.10 11.93 -20.31
N GLY A 15 -2.24 11.79 -21.32
CA GLY A 15 -1.89 12.86 -22.26
C GLY A 15 -1.07 13.99 -21.62
N TYR A 16 -0.52 13.79 -20.42
CA TYR A 16 0.33 14.76 -19.75
C TYR A 16 1.77 14.68 -20.22
N ALA A 17 2.26 13.49 -20.56
CA ALA A 17 3.59 13.25 -21.10
C ALA A 17 3.54 12.77 -22.56
N ALA A 18 4.52 13.17 -23.37
CA ALA A 18 4.60 12.77 -24.77
C ALA A 18 5.13 11.34 -24.96
N ASP A 19 6.07 10.94 -24.12
CA ASP A 19 6.76 9.65 -24.15
C ASP A 19 7.33 9.31 -22.77
N GLU A 20 8.03 8.17 -22.67
CA GLU A 20 8.63 7.67 -21.43
C GLU A 20 9.66 8.62 -20.81
N ARG A 21 10.43 9.31 -21.66
CA ARG A 21 11.48 10.22 -21.21
C ARG A 21 10.88 11.51 -20.65
N ASP A 22 9.90 12.07 -21.34
CA ASP A 22 9.14 13.24 -20.87
C ASP A 22 8.36 12.89 -19.58
N ALA A 23 7.78 11.70 -19.50
CA ALA A 23 7.12 11.19 -18.30
C ALA A 23 8.10 11.08 -17.12
N THR A 24 9.28 10.49 -17.34
CA THR A 24 10.36 10.40 -16.34
C THR A 24 10.74 11.77 -15.82
N LYS A 25 11.01 12.72 -16.73
CA LYS A 25 11.42 14.08 -16.39
C LYS A 25 10.35 14.78 -15.55
N LYS A 26 9.10 14.75 -16.01
CA LYS A 26 7.96 15.40 -15.33
C LYS A 26 7.74 14.81 -13.94
N ALA A 27 7.71 13.48 -13.84
CA ALA A 27 7.50 12.80 -12.58
C ALA A 27 8.64 13.10 -11.59
N PHE A 28 9.89 13.00 -12.03
CA PHE A 28 11.05 13.23 -11.17
C PHE A 28 11.14 14.66 -10.68
N LEU A 29 10.97 15.64 -11.57
CA LEU A 29 10.99 17.06 -11.20
C LEU A 29 9.80 17.48 -10.33
N ALA A 30 8.70 16.72 -10.34
CA ALA A 30 7.57 16.91 -9.44
C ALA A 30 7.84 16.39 -8.01
N GLY A 31 9.00 15.78 -7.74
CA GLY A 31 9.40 15.31 -6.40
C GLY A 31 9.09 13.83 -6.14
N LEU A 32 8.89 13.04 -7.19
CA LEU A 32 8.77 11.60 -7.08
C LEU A 32 10.16 10.96 -6.90
N ASP A 33 10.47 10.50 -5.69
CA ASP A 33 11.81 10.00 -5.34
C ASP A 33 12.07 8.56 -5.82
N LEU A 34 11.01 7.76 -5.95
CA LEU A 34 11.10 6.34 -6.32
C LEU A 34 9.96 5.93 -7.25
N SER A 35 10.31 5.38 -8.40
CA SER A 35 9.39 4.72 -9.33
C SER A 35 9.21 3.25 -8.91
N MET A 36 7.96 2.83 -8.72
CA MET A 36 7.63 1.52 -8.15
C MET A 36 7.88 0.36 -9.11
N GLN A 37 7.53 0.51 -10.39
CA GLN A 37 7.49 -0.64 -11.31
C GLN A 37 7.83 -0.33 -12.77
N SER A 38 7.63 0.89 -13.26
CA SER A 38 7.66 1.19 -14.71
C SER A 38 9.00 0.91 -15.40
N GLY A 39 10.11 0.97 -14.66
CA GLY A 39 11.47 0.89 -15.19
C GLY A 39 11.95 2.18 -15.85
N PHE A 40 11.10 3.20 -15.96
CA PHE A 40 11.38 4.44 -16.69
C PHE A 40 12.56 5.22 -16.13
N TYR A 41 12.70 5.26 -14.79
CA TYR A 41 13.81 5.97 -14.14
C TYR A 41 15.15 5.34 -14.50
N ALA A 42 15.25 4.02 -14.45
CA ALA A 42 16.49 3.31 -14.81
C ALA A 42 16.86 3.52 -16.29
N ALA A 43 15.85 3.59 -17.17
CA ALA A 43 16.05 3.77 -18.61
C ALA A 43 16.42 5.21 -19.00
N HIS A 44 15.76 6.21 -18.42
CA HIS A 44 15.77 7.59 -18.96
C HIS A 44 16.45 8.62 -18.05
N LEU A 45 16.40 8.43 -16.73
CA LEU A 45 16.93 9.40 -15.76
C LEU A 45 18.44 9.67 -15.93
N PRO A 46 19.32 8.68 -16.22
CA PRO A 46 20.74 8.96 -16.46
C PRO A 46 20.95 9.98 -17.59
N SER A 47 20.30 9.79 -18.73
CA SER A 47 20.42 10.71 -19.88
C SER A 47 19.85 12.11 -19.60
N LEU A 48 18.78 12.18 -18.79
CA LEU A 48 18.15 13.45 -18.39
C LEU A 48 19.08 14.27 -17.48
N VAL A 49 19.84 13.59 -16.64
CA VAL A 49 20.83 14.21 -15.76
C VAL A 49 22.09 14.63 -16.53
N GLU A 50 22.61 13.76 -17.40
CA GLU A 50 23.77 14.07 -18.26
C GLU A 50 23.53 15.25 -19.19
N SER A 51 22.31 15.37 -19.72
CA SER A 51 21.88 16.52 -20.55
C SER A 51 21.60 17.79 -19.76
N GLY A 52 21.57 17.73 -18.42
CA GLY A 52 21.26 18.86 -17.54
C GLY A 52 19.76 19.21 -17.47
N GLU A 53 18.89 18.45 -18.12
CA GLU A 53 17.44 18.63 -18.05
C GLU A 53 16.86 18.27 -16.68
N VAL A 54 17.54 17.39 -15.94
CA VAL A 54 17.33 17.14 -14.51
C VAL A 54 18.60 17.57 -13.77
N PRO A 55 18.52 18.52 -12.84
CA PRO A 55 19.68 18.93 -12.07
C PRO A 55 20.22 17.79 -11.18
N MET A 56 21.55 17.61 -11.14
CA MET A 56 22.23 16.69 -10.22
C MET A 56 21.80 16.90 -8.75
N ALA A 57 21.61 18.16 -8.34
CA ALA A 57 21.16 18.48 -6.99
C ALA A 57 19.77 17.89 -6.67
N THR A 58 18.88 17.79 -7.66
CA THR A 58 17.57 17.14 -7.50
C THR A 58 17.74 15.64 -7.33
N LEU A 59 18.63 15.01 -8.12
CA LEU A 59 18.98 13.60 -7.95
C LEU A 59 19.54 13.31 -6.56
N ASP A 60 20.52 14.11 -6.12
CA ASP A 60 21.15 13.96 -4.81
C ASP A 60 20.14 14.11 -3.67
N ALA A 61 19.17 15.02 -3.81
CA ALA A 61 18.10 15.19 -2.83
C ALA A 61 17.21 13.94 -2.74
N SER A 62 16.74 13.41 -3.88
CA SER A 62 15.91 12.20 -3.89
C SER A 62 16.65 10.97 -3.38
N VAL A 63 17.92 10.78 -3.79
CA VAL A 63 18.77 9.70 -3.26
C VAL A 63 18.93 9.83 -1.75
N ARG A 64 19.19 11.05 -1.24
CA ARG A 64 19.32 11.30 0.20
C ARG A 64 18.06 10.92 0.96
N HIS A 65 16.86 11.21 0.46
CA HIS A 65 15.61 10.80 1.11
C HIS A 65 15.49 9.27 1.24
N ILE A 66 15.83 8.53 0.18
CA ILE A 66 15.79 7.06 0.21
C ILE A 66 16.83 6.48 1.18
N LEU A 67 18.04 7.04 1.21
CA LEU A 67 19.07 6.61 2.15
C LEU A 67 18.69 6.96 3.59
N GLN A 68 18.14 8.15 3.86
CA GLN A 68 17.64 8.53 5.18
C GLN A 68 16.53 7.59 5.67
N LEU A 69 15.63 7.16 4.79
CA LEU A 69 14.63 6.16 5.14
C LEU A 69 15.30 4.85 5.56
N LYS A 70 16.24 4.32 4.74
CA LYS A 70 16.97 3.08 5.04
C LYS A 70 17.72 3.14 6.38
N ASP A 71 18.29 4.30 6.69
CA ASP A 71 18.95 4.58 7.97
C ASP A 71 17.96 4.60 9.12
N ALA A 72 16.86 5.34 8.99
CA ALA A 72 15.82 5.43 10.02
C ALA A 72 15.19 4.06 10.36
N ILE A 73 15.13 3.14 9.39
CA ILE A 73 14.64 1.77 9.63
C ILE A 73 15.76 0.78 10.00
N GLY A 74 16.99 1.25 10.21
CA GLY A 74 18.13 0.47 10.75
C GLY A 74 18.82 -0.47 9.76
N LEU A 75 18.64 -0.28 8.46
CA LEU A 75 19.22 -1.18 7.45
C LEU A 75 20.73 -0.98 7.24
N PHE A 76 21.28 0.18 7.60
CA PHE A 76 22.74 0.38 7.58
C PHE A 76 23.44 -0.35 8.72
N ASP A 77 22.81 -0.48 9.89
CA ASP A 77 23.34 -1.24 11.02
C ASP A 77 23.22 -2.76 10.79
N ASN A 78 22.04 -3.20 10.33
CA ASN A 78 21.80 -4.59 10.00
C ASN A 78 20.78 -4.70 8.84
N PRO A 79 21.24 -5.06 7.62
CA PRO A 79 20.36 -5.17 6.46
C PRO A 79 19.35 -6.31 6.56
N TYR A 80 19.53 -7.26 7.49
CA TYR A 80 18.67 -8.42 7.71
C TYR A 80 17.83 -8.32 8.98
N ARG A 81 17.77 -7.16 9.65
CA ARG A 81 17.11 -7.01 10.98
C ARG A 81 15.64 -7.42 11.06
N SER A 82 14.96 -7.48 9.92
CA SER A 82 13.54 -7.87 9.82
C SER A 82 13.36 -9.28 9.24
N LEU A 83 14.45 -9.99 8.95
CA LEU A 83 14.45 -11.32 8.34
C LEU A 83 14.85 -12.36 9.40
N ASP A 84 13.90 -12.67 10.28
CA ASP A 84 14.03 -13.70 11.31
C ASP A 84 13.05 -14.85 11.03
N PRO A 85 13.54 -16.00 10.53
CA PRO A 85 12.71 -17.16 10.22
C PRO A 85 11.95 -17.72 11.44
N ALA A 86 12.50 -17.59 12.65
CA ALA A 86 11.82 -18.06 13.85
C ALA A 86 10.62 -17.17 14.19
N ARG A 87 10.75 -15.85 13.99
CA ARG A 87 9.65 -14.88 14.15
C ARG A 87 8.59 -15.00 13.05
N GLU A 88 9.00 -15.30 11.82
CA GLU A 88 8.09 -15.54 10.70
C GLU A 88 7.18 -16.75 11.00
N ALA A 89 7.74 -17.85 11.51
CA ALA A 89 6.99 -19.08 11.78
C ALA A 89 5.89 -18.92 12.85
N ASP A 90 6.01 -17.95 13.77
CA ASP A 90 5.16 -17.86 14.97
C ASP A 90 4.09 -16.75 14.92
N THR A 91 4.15 -15.82 13.95
CA THR A 91 3.33 -14.58 14.03
C THR A 91 2.08 -14.53 13.14
N THR A 92 1.87 -15.52 12.27
CA THR A 92 0.85 -15.46 11.22
C THR A 92 -0.60 -15.61 11.74
N TYR A 93 -0.83 -16.27 12.88
CA TYR A 93 -2.18 -16.46 13.46
C TYR A 93 -2.20 -16.48 14.99
N LEU A 94 -1.78 -15.38 15.61
CA LEU A 94 -1.81 -15.25 17.07
C LEU A 94 -3.24 -15.00 17.60
N PRO A 95 -3.67 -15.65 18.71
CA PRO A 95 -4.97 -15.38 19.34
C PRO A 95 -5.20 -13.89 19.67
N ALA A 96 -4.12 -13.17 19.98
CA ALA A 96 -4.17 -11.73 20.22
C ALA A 96 -4.53 -10.91 18.96
N HIS A 97 -4.05 -11.32 17.79
CA HIS A 97 -4.39 -10.68 16.51
C HIS A 97 -5.86 -10.94 16.13
N ASP A 98 -6.35 -12.18 16.32
CA ASP A 98 -7.76 -12.50 16.09
C ASP A 98 -8.69 -11.70 17.02
N ALA A 99 -8.36 -11.62 18.31
CA ALA A 99 -9.12 -10.83 19.26
C ALA A 99 -9.17 -9.34 18.87
N LEU A 100 -8.04 -8.78 18.41
CA LEU A 100 -7.95 -7.39 17.95
C LEU A 100 -8.74 -7.17 16.64
N SER A 101 -8.59 -8.06 15.67
CA SER A 101 -9.34 -8.04 14.40
C SER A 101 -10.85 -8.06 14.67
N ARG A 102 -11.30 -8.93 15.58
CA ARG A 102 -12.71 -9.03 15.98
C ARG A 102 -13.22 -7.77 16.68
N ASP A 103 -12.40 -7.09 17.48
CA ASP A 103 -12.76 -5.82 18.09
C ASP A 103 -12.90 -4.70 17.04
N ALA A 104 -11.92 -4.59 16.14
CA ALA A 104 -11.95 -3.64 15.04
C ALA A 104 -13.20 -3.84 14.16
N ALA A 105 -13.49 -5.09 13.77
CA ALA A 105 -14.68 -5.44 12.99
C ALA A 105 -15.98 -5.02 13.69
N ARG A 106 -16.12 -5.28 15.01
CA ARG A 106 -17.31 -4.86 15.78
C ARG A 106 -17.51 -3.35 15.76
N ARG A 107 -16.42 -2.58 15.84
CA ARG A 107 -16.44 -1.11 15.86
C ARG A 107 -16.70 -0.49 14.48
N SER A 108 -16.51 -1.25 13.41
CA SER A 108 -16.76 -0.81 12.03
C SER A 108 -18.19 -1.07 11.54
N ILE A 109 -19.02 -1.82 12.30
CA ILE A 109 -20.41 -2.11 11.91
C ILE A 109 -21.29 -0.88 12.10
N VAL A 110 -22.01 -0.50 11.04
CA VAL A 110 -22.98 0.61 11.07
C VAL A 110 -24.42 0.06 11.10
N LEU A 111 -25.17 0.38 12.16
CA LEU A 111 -26.59 0.06 12.25
C LEU A 111 -27.42 1.11 11.49
N LEU A 112 -27.88 0.77 10.29
CA LEU A 112 -28.66 1.69 9.45
C LEU A 112 -30.12 1.84 9.90
N LYS A 113 -30.75 0.76 10.39
CA LYS A 113 -32.15 0.75 10.81
C LYS A 113 -32.41 -0.32 11.87
N ASN A 114 -33.19 0.02 12.91
CA ASN A 114 -33.70 -0.93 13.90
C ASN A 114 -35.13 -0.55 14.30
N GLN A 115 -36.12 -0.98 13.50
CA GLN A 115 -37.52 -0.66 13.74
C GLN A 115 -38.16 -1.68 14.67
N GLY A 116 -38.93 -1.23 15.67
CA GLY A 116 -39.64 -2.13 16.59
C GLY A 116 -38.73 -2.89 17.57
N GLY A 117 -37.48 -2.47 17.73
CA GLY A 117 -36.55 -3.06 18.71
C GLY A 117 -36.16 -4.51 18.39
N VAL A 118 -36.06 -4.88 17.12
CA VAL A 118 -35.73 -6.24 16.68
C VAL A 118 -34.33 -6.67 17.17
N LEU A 119 -33.36 -5.76 17.11
CA LEU A 119 -32.01 -6.00 17.62
C LEU A 119 -31.83 -5.43 19.05
N PRO A 120 -31.08 -6.11 19.93
CA PRO A 120 -30.34 -7.36 19.70
C PRO A 120 -31.23 -8.62 19.77
N LEU A 121 -30.89 -9.65 18.98
CA LEU A 121 -31.60 -10.93 18.98
C LEU A 121 -31.40 -11.70 20.30
N LYS A 122 -32.35 -12.58 20.64
CA LYS A 122 -32.20 -13.46 21.81
C LYS A 122 -31.18 -14.55 21.51
N LYS A 123 -30.34 -14.88 22.50
CA LYS A 123 -29.31 -15.91 22.35
C LYS A 123 -29.85 -17.34 22.26
N SER A 124 -31.09 -17.57 22.72
CA SER A 124 -31.73 -18.90 22.74
C SER A 124 -33.24 -18.79 22.57
N GLY A 125 -33.89 -19.92 22.25
CA GLY A 125 -35.35 -20.01 22.11
C GLY A 125 -35.91 -19.38 20.83
N GLN A 126 -35.05 -19.07 19.86
CA GLN A 126 -35.42 -18.53 18.54
C GLN A 126 -34.87 -19.45 17.43
N ARG A 127 -35.69 -19.73 16.42
CA ARG A 127 -35.23 -20.36 15.18
C ARG A 127 -34.89 -19.25 14.19
N ILE A 128 -33.66 -19.23 13.68
CA ILE A 128 -33.15 -18.20 12.78
C ILE A 128 -32.93 -18.85 11.40
N ALA A 129 -33.56 -18.30 10.36
CA ALA A 129 -33.25 -18.65 8.98
C ALA A 129 -32.18 -17.67 8.47
N LEU A 130 -31.07 -18.21 7.97
CA LEU A 130 -29.96 -17.44 7.41
C LEU A 130 -29.95 -17.68 5.89
N ILE A 131 -30.36 -16.68 5.11
CA ILE A 131 -30.63 -16.80 3.67
C ILE A 131 -29.92 -15.67 2.94
N GLY A 132 -29.22 -16.00 1.85
CA GLY A 132 -28.54 -15.05 0.98
C GLY A 132 -27.25 -15.62 0.40
N PRO A 133 -26.65 -14.96 -0.61
CA PRO A 133 -25.43 -15.45 -1.26
C PRO A 133 -24.22 -15.43 -0.33
N PHE A 134 -24.18 -14.51 0.65
CA PHE A 134 -23.03 -14.30 1.54
C PHE A 134 -23.02 -15.15 2.80
N VAL A 135 -23.95 -16.11 2.94
CA VAL A 135 -24.08 -16.90 4.18
C VAL A 135 -22.87 -17.78 4.46
N GLN A 136 -22.25 -18.31 3.40
CA GLN A 136 -21.06 -19.16 3.46
C GLN A 136 -19.92 -18.64 2.59
N ASP A 137 -20.03 -17.40 2.10
CA ASP A 137 -19.04 -16.81 1.22
C ASP A 137 -17.77 -16.49 2.01
N ARG A 138 -16.72 -17.26 1.72
CA ARG A 138 -15.39 -17.10 2.30
C ARG A 138 -14.43 -16.41 1.34
N ASP A 139 -14.71 -16.48 0.05
CA ASP A 139 -13.81 -16.05 -1.01
C ASP A 139 -13.89 -14.53 -1.20
N ASN A 140 -15.04 -13.92 -0.92
CA ASN A 140 -15.22 -12.47 -0.99
C ASN A 140 -15.16 -11.76 0.38
N ILE A 141 -14.58 -12.41 1.41
CA ILE A 141 -14.39 -11.77 2.74
C ILE A 141 -13.25 -10.74 2.71
N GLU A 142 -12.26 -10.91 1.83
CA GLU A 142 -11.06 -10.05 1.77
C GLU A 142 -11.18 -8.86 0.81
N GLY A 143 -12.27 -8.78 0.02
CA GLY A 143 -12.51 -7.74 -0.97
C GLY A 143 -12.16 -8.15 -2.39
#